data_AF-A0AAU3X3L8-F1
#
_entry.id   AF-A0AAU3X3L8-F1
#
_cell.length_a   1.000
_cell.length_b   1.000
_cell.length_c   1.000
_cell.angle_alpha   90.00
_cell.angle_beta   90.00
_cell.angle_gamma   90.00
#
_symmetry.space_group_name_H-M   'P 1'
#
loop_
_entity.id
_entity.type
_entity.pdbx_description
1 polymer ?
#
loop_
_entity_poly.entity_id
_entity_poly.type
_entity_poly.pdbx_seq_one_letter_code
_entity_poly.pdbx_strand_id
1 'polypeptide(L)'
;MKRSNRSARGRAVGVVCAVAASLSLLSACSSDDGDDTSSGAKESESASQQDQASNATPTGRLNEDQAERKKLLSATKVDWDKAARTAEKEVSGSKLLDIELGDDNQGNPEWEAEVVASDGTSTDVNIDAVTGKVSGSTTDKDQDADDKKENTDKLAAAKITAVKAAETATDRKKGKVTSVALDDSDNGSTVWSVDVVTPATWDKTSFDIDAANGKVLNEHVDKD
;
A
#
# COMPACT_ATOMS: atom_id res chain seq x y z
N MET A 1 9.97 -21.07 -23.16
CA MET A 1 9.53 -21.18 -21.74
C MET A 1 8.93 -19.84 -21.32
N LYS A 2 7.64 -19.80 -20.96
CA LYS A 2 7.00 -18.60 -20.37
C LYS A 2 7.21 -18.65 -18.86
N ARG A 3 7.82 -17.63 -18.28
CA ARG A 3 7.83 -17.42 -16.82
C ARG A 3 6.74 -16.41 -16.52
N SER A 4 5.60 -16.90 -16.04
CA SER A 4 4.53 -16.06 -15.48
C SER A 4 4.99 -15.62 -14.09
N ASN A 5 5.32 -14.34 -13.93
CA ASN A 5 5.57 -13.74 -12.62
C ASN A 5 4.22 -13.26 -12.07
N ARG A 6 3.46 -14.17 -11.45
CA ARG A 6 2.30 -13.78 -10.65
C ARG A 6 2.85 -13.17 -9.37
N SER A 7 2.68 -11.86 -9.20
CA SER A 7 2.85 -11.24 -7.88
C SER A 7 1.72 -11.77 -7.00
N ALA A 8 2.04 -12.73 -6.15
CA ALA A 8 1.10 -13.24 -5.17
C ALA A 8 0.95 -12.20 -4.06
N ARG A 9 -0.11 -11.39 -4.12
CA ARG A 9 -0.57 -10.61 -2.96
C ARG A 9 -1.05 -11.60 -1.90
N GLY A 10 -0.19 -11.90 -0.94
CA GLY A 10 -0.51 -12.78 0.18
C GLY A 10 -1.45 -12.09 1.16
N ARG A 11 -2.71 -12.53 1.23
CA ARG A 11 -3.62 -12.23 2.34
C ARG A 11 -3.01 -12.82 3.64
N ALA A 12 -2.62 -11.96 4.57
CA ALA A 12 -2.10 -12.38 5.88
C ALA A 12 -3.24 -13.02 6.70
N VAL A 13 -3.20 -14.34 6.85
CA VAL A 13 -4.07 -15.09 7.76
C VAL A 13 -3.60 -14.84 9.19
N GLY A 14 -4.37 -14.08 9.96
CA GLY A 14 -4.17 -13.90 11.39
C GLY A 14 -4.37 -15.21 12.15
N VAL A 15 -3.29 -15.81 12.62
CA VAL A 15 -3.31 -16.97 13.53
C VAL A 15 -3.56 -16.48 14.95
N VAL A 16 -4.73 -16.75 15.49
CA VAL A 16 -5.05 -16.57 16.92
C VAL A 16 -4.42 -17.72 17.70
N CYS A 17 -3.28 -17.48 18.34
CA CYS A 17 -2.69 -18.41 19.31
C CYS A 17 -3.38 -18.26 20.67
N ALA A 18 -4.23 -19.22 21.02
CA ALA A 18 -4.71 -19.43 22.37
C ALA A 18 -3.58 -20.04 23.23
N VAL A 19 -3.11 -19.31 24.24
CA VAL A 19 -2.14 -19.84 25.21
C VAL A 19 -2.89 -20.60 26.30
N ALA A 20 -2.87 -21.93 26.22
CA ALA A 20 -3.31 -22.81 27.30
C ALA A 20 -2.13 -23.06 28.26
N ALA A 21 -2.29 -22.68 29.52
CA ALA A 21 -1.37 -22.99 30.60
C ALA A 21 -1.47 -24.48 30.97
N SER A 22 -0.34 -25.17 31.10
CA SER A 22 -0.26 -26.48 31.76
C SER A 22 1.14 -26.69 32.35
N LEU A 23 1.18 -26.83 33.67
CA LEU A 23 2.34 -27.21 34.47
C LEU A 23 2.71 -28.68 34.21
N SER A 24 4.01 -28.98 34.20
CA SER A 24 4.54 -30.29 34.62
C SER A 24 5.99 -30.14 35.08
N LEU A 25 6.21 -30.51 36.33
CA LEU A 25 7.50 -30.61 37.03
C LEU A 25 8.16 -31.95 36.67
N LEU A 26 9.44 -31.94 36.31
CA LEU A 26 10.31 -33.11 36.50
C LEU A 26 11.71 -32.64 36.91
N SER A 27 12.03 -32.92 38.18
CA SER A 27 13.39 -32.95 38.72
C SER A 27 14.18 -34.09 38.09
N ALA A 28 15.41 -33.82 37.67
CA ALA A 28 16.45 -34.83 37.55
C ALA A 28 17.80 -34.21 37.95
N CYS A 29 18.29 -34.70 39.08
CA CYS A 29 19.55 -34.36 39.75
C CYS A 29 20.70 -35.16 39.13
N SER A 30 21.88 -34.57 39.01
CA SER A 30 23.14 -35.29 39.25
C SER A 30 24.23 -34.33 39.70
N SER A 31 24.71 -34.62 40.92
CA SER A 31 25.78 -34.07 41.76
C SER A 31 27.15 -33.92 41.06
N ASP A 32 28.19 -33.24 41.58
CA ASP A 32 28.69 -33.11 42.96
C ASP A 32 29.80 -32.03 43.04
N ASP A 33 30.01 -31.50 44.25
CA ASP A 33 30.89 -30.44 44.77
C ASP A 33 32.42 -30.63 44.48
N GLY A 34 33.32 -29.65 44.64
CA GLY A 34 33.25 -28.34 45.28
C GLY A 34 34.55 -27.52 45.16
N ASP A 35 34.40 -26.26 45.56
CA ASP A 35 35.30 -25.16 45.95
C ASP A 35 36.84 -25.28 45.85
N ASP A 36 37.45 -24.25 45.26
CA ASP A 36 38.55 -23.51 45.90
C ASP A 36 38.62 -22.06 45.36
N THR A 37 38.51 -21.11 46.29
CA THR A 37 38.58 -19.66 46.07
C THR A 37 40.02 -19.16 45.95
N SER A 38 40.29 -18.21 45.03
CA SER A 38 40.92 -16.88 45.31
C SER A 38 41.66 -16.29 44.10
N SER A 39 41.45 -14.97 43.94
CA SER A 39 42.30 -13.97 43.27
C SER A 39 42.15 -13.75 41.76
N GLY A 40 41.20 -12.87 41.43
CA GLY A 40 41.49 -11.54 40.88
C GLY A 40 42.21 -11.43 39.54
N ALA A 41 41.45 -11.16 38.48
CA ALA A 41 41.86 -10.31 37.37
C ALA A 41 40.61 -9.75 36.65
N LYS A 42 40.70 -8.49 36.25
CA LYS A 42 39.66 -7.72 35.56
C LYS A 42 39.54 -8.13 34.10
N GLU A 43 38.31 -8.28 33.60
CA GLU A 43 37.88 -8.08 32.21
C GLU A 43 36.34 -8.02 32.24
N SER A 44 35.69 -6.87 32.03
CA SER A 44 35.45 -6.17 30.76
C SER A 44 34.53 -6.92 29.82
N GLU A 45 33.22 -6.85 30.06
CA GLU A 45 32.22 -6.98 28.99
C GLU A 45 31.21 -5.83 29.07
N SER A 46 31.26 -5.03 28.01
CA SER A 46 30.46 -3.84 27.77
C SER A 46 29.06 -4.25 27.36
N ALA A 47 28.07 -3.79 28.13
CA ALA A 47 26.71 -3.63 27.65
C ALA A 47 26.68 -2.52 26.60
N SER A 48 26.06 -2.79 25.44
CA SER A 48 25.64 -1.74 24.52
C SER A 48 24.26 -2.09 23.99
N GLN A 49 23.25 -1.57 24.69
CA GLN A 49 21.94 -1.32 24.09
C GLN A 49 22.05 -0.06 23.21
N GLN A 50 21.42 -0.16 22.04
CA GLN A 50 20.48 0.83 21.50
C GLN A 50 20.98 2.28 21.38
N ASP A 51 21.31 2.66 20.14
CA ASP A 51 20.82 3.89 19.49
C ASP A 51 21.38 3.93 18.06
N GLN A 52 20.72 3.23 17.13
CA GLN A 52 20.88 3.53 15.71
C GLN A 52 19.92 4.67 15.37
N ALA A 53 20.29 5.86 15.83
CA ALA A 53 19.83 7.10 15.23
C ALA A 53 20.37 7.12 13.80
N SER A 54 19.54 6.74 12.83
CA SER A 54 19.83 6.98 11.42
C SER A 54 20.02 8.47 11.23
N ASN A 55 21.29 8.88 11.15
CA ASN A 55 21.74 10.22 10.87
C ASN A 55 21.19 10.66 9.49
N ALA A 56 20.01 11.28 9.47
CA ALA A 56 19.53 12.00 8.31
C ALA A 56 20.39 13.26 8.14
N THR A 57 21.45 13.14 7.35
CA THR A 57 22.14 14.31 6.80
C THR A 57 21.45 14.67 5.49
N PRO A 58 20.88 15.87 5.33
CA PRO A 58 20.23 16.27 4.09
C PRO A 58 21.31 16.59 3.06
N THR A 59 21.57 15.65 2.15
CA THR A 59 22.36 15.89 0.94
C THR A 59 21.43 15.73 -0.27
N GLY A 60 21.37 16.75 -1.12
CA GLY A 60 20.42 16.93 -2.24
C GLY A 60 20.43 15.89 -3.38
N ARG A 61 20.44 14.60 -3.04
CA ARG A 61 20.26 13.47 -3.94
C ARG A 61 19.01 12.72 -3.52
N LEU A 62 18.15 12.43 -4.49
CA LEU A 62 16.93 11.63 -4.28
C LEU A 62 17.29 10.20 -3.87
N ASN A 63 16.46 9.58 -3.03
CA ASN A 63 16.47 8.13 -2.84
C ASN A 63 15.92 7.41 -4.10
N GLU A 64 15.95 6.08 -4.11
CA GLU A 64 15.56 5.26 -5.26
C GLU A 64 14.10 5.49 -5.65
N ASP A 65 13.20 5.40 -4.68
CA ASP A 65 11.76 5.56 -4.87
C ASP A 65 11.40 6.98 -5.33
N GLN A 66 12.04 8.02 -4.79
CA GLN A 66 11.89 9.40 -5.23
C GLN A 66 12.40 9.59 -6.67
N ALA A 67 13.50 8.94 -7.04
CA ALA A 67 14.03 8.99 -8.41
C ALA A 67 13.10 8.30 -9.41
N GLU A 68 12.49 7.17 -9.02
CA GLU A 68 11.49 6.44 -9.79
C GLU A 68 10.20 7.25 -9.95
N ARG A 69 9.61 7.74 -8.85
CA ARG A 69 8.45 8.64 -8.86
C ARG A 69 8.70 9.85 -9.77
N LYS A 70 9.88 10.46 -9.67
CA LYS A 70 10.29 11.57 -10.55
C LYS A 70 10.30 11.15 -12.02
N LYS A 71 10.89 10.00 -12.34
CA LYS A 71 10.95 9.47 -13.72
C LYS A 71 9.54 9.29 -14.30
N LEU A 72 8.65 8.60 -13.58
CA LEU A 72 7.29 8.30 -14.02
C LEU A 72 6.45 9.58 -14.18
N LEU A 73 6.41 10.43 -13.15
CA LEU A 73 5.63 11.65 -13.17
C LEU A 73 6.13 12.67 -14.19
N SER A 74 7.43 12.69 -14.49
CA SER A 74 7.96 13.58 -15.54
C SER A 74 7.56 13.15 -16.96
N ALA A 75 7.28 11.86 -17.16
CA ALA A 75 6.83 11.31 -18.44
C ALA A 75 5.30 11.28 -18.59
N THR A 76 4.58 11.25 -17.47
CA THR A 76 3.11 11.23 -17.41
C THR A 76 2.50 12.52 -17.97
N LYS A 77 1.48 12.37 -18.83
CA LYS A 77 0.72 13.50 -19.43
C LYS A 77 -0.77 13.45 -19.16
N VAL A 78 -1.28 12.28 -18.79
CA VAL A 78 -2.68 12.04 -18.46
C VAL A 78 -2.79 11.92 -16.96
N ASP A 79 -3.58 12.81 -16.36
CA ASP A 79 -3.89 12.75 -14.93
C ASP A 79 -4.85 11.59 -14.61
N TRP A 80 -4.81 11.12 -13.36
CA TRP A 80 -5.57 9.97 -12.88
C TRP A 80 -7.07 10.06 -13.17
N ASP A 81 -7.68 11.25 -13.05
CA ASP A 81 -9.13 11.43 -13.18
C ASP A 81 -9.59 11.19 -14.63
N LYS A 82 -8.75 11.54 -15.60
CA LYS A 82 -8.98 11.23 -17.00
C LYS A 82 -8.75 9.74 -17.28
N ALA A 83 -7.74 9.13 -16.68
CA ALA A 83 -7.48 7.69 -16.82
C ALA A 83 -8.61 6.84 -16.21
N ALA A 84 -9.09 7.19 -15.01
CA ALA A 84 -10.24 6.57 -14.37
C ALA A 84 -11.50 6.64 -15.26
N ARG A 85 -11.79 7.82 -15.83
CA ARG A 85 -12.90 7.96 -16.79
C ARG A 85 -12.71 7.17 -18.08
N THR A 86 -11.47 6.89 -18.49
CA THR A 86 -11.19 5.99 -19.62
C THR A 86 -11.49 4.54 -19.21
N ALA A 87 -11.06 4.10 -18.03
CA ALA A 87 -11.32 2.76 -17.51
C ALA A 87 -12.83 2.47 -17.36
N GLU A 88 -13.59 3.39 -16.76
CA GLU A 88 -15.05 3.25 -16.61
C GLU A 88 -15.80 3.21 -17.96
N LYS A 89 -15.24 3.80 -19.02
CA LYS A 89 -15.81 3.74 -20.37
C LYS A 89 -15.50 2.42 -21.07
N GLU A 90 -14.31 1.86 -20.83
CA GLU A 90 -13.92 0.55 -21.36
C GLU A 90 -14.88 -0.52 -20.83
N VAL A 91 -15.22 -0.46 -19.55
CA VAL A 91 -16.18 -1.38 -18.90
C VAL A 91 -17.47 -0.64 -18.58
N SER A 92 -18.38 -0.58 -19.56
CA SER A 92 -19.63 0.18 -19.45
C SER A 92 -20.46 -0.17 -18.20
N GLY A 93 -20.76 0.85 -17.40
CA GLY A 93 -21.56 0.69 -16.18
C GLY A 93 -20.76 0.30 -14.93
N SER A 94 -19.43 0.17 -15.06
CA SER A 94 -18.54 -0.01 -13.92
C SER A 94 -18.30 1.30 -13.15
N LYS A 95 -17.70 1.17 -11.97
CA LYS A 95 -17.22 2.27 -11.14
C LYS A 95 -15.77 2.03 -10.77
N LEU A 96 -15.00 3.10 -10.66
CA LEU A 96 -13.65 3.03 -10.12
C LEU A 96 -13.64 2.45 -8.70
N LEU A 97 -12.85 1.40 -8.49
CA LEU A 97 -12.47 0.90 -7.17
C LEU A 97 -11.05 1.37 -6.82
N ASP A 98 -10.11 1.20 -7.74
CA ASP A 98 -8.70 1.57 -7.56
C ASP A 98 -8.10 2.16 -8.84
N ILE A 99 -7.11 3.03 -8.68
CA ILE A 99 -6.21 3.45 -9.75
C ILE A 99 -4.85 3.84 -9.19
N GLU A 100 -3.77 3.35 -9.79
CA GLU A 100 -2.40 3.63 -9.39
C GLU A 100 -1.52 3.92 -10.62
N LEU A 101 -0.58 4.87 -10.47
CA LEU A 101 0.45 5.15 -11.46
C LEU A 101 1.66 4.23 -11.21
N GLY A 102 1.97 3.39 -12.18
CA GLY A 102 3.19 2.59 -12.23
C GLY A 102 3.89 2.69 -13.58
N ASP A 103 4.62 1.65 -13.95
CA ASP A 103 5.16 1.44 -15.28
C ASP A 103 4.78 0.10 -15.89
N ASP A 104 4.66 0.10 -17.22
CA ASP A 104 4.46 -1.11 -18.00
C ASP A 104 5.74 -1.98 -18.02
N ASN A 105 5.64 -3.17 -18.61
CA ASN A 105 6.79 -4.08 -18.78
C ASN A 105 7.94 -3.52 -19.66
N GLN A 106 7.78 -2.33 -20.25
CA GLN A 106 8.80 -1.61 -21.01
C GLN A 106 9.34 -0.37 -20.26
N GLY A 107 8.84 -0.09 -19.06
CA GLY A 107 9.24 1.04 -18.24
C GLY A 107 8.59 2.37 -18.63
N ASN A 108 7.51 2.35 -19.43
CA ASN A 108 6.71 3.54 -19.75
C ASN A 108 5.64 3.75 -18.67
N PRO A 109 5.27 5.01 -18.34
CA PRO A 109 4.28 5.24 -17.29
C PRO A 109 2.89 4.74 -17.73
N GLU A 110 2.25 4.00 -16.84
CA GLU A 110 0.95 3.36 -17.05
C GLU A 110 0.06 3.57 -15.82
N TRP A 111 -1.21 3.86 -16.04
CA TRP A 111 -2.23 3.79 -15.01
C TRP A 111 -2.82 2.39 -15.01
N GLU A 112 -2.79 1.72 -13.87
CA GLU A 112 -3.53 0.48 -13.63
C GLU A 112 -4.79 0.85 -12.85
N ALA A 113 -5.97 0.56 -13.40
CA ALA A 113 -7.24 0.88 -12.76
C ALA A 113 -8.07 -0.40 -12.58
N GLU A 114 -8.60 -0.60 -11.38
CA GLU A 114 -9.61 -1.62 -11.12
C GLU A 114 -10.99 -0.98 -11.17
N VAL A 115 -11.85 -1.46 -12.07
CA VAL A 115 -13.23 -1.01 -12.19
C VAL A 115 -14.20 -2.16 -11.93
N VAL A 116 -15.27 -1.85 -11.18
CA VAL A 116 -16.22 -2.84 -10.67
C VAL A 116 -17.60 -2.63 -11.28
N ALA A 117 -18.13 -3.68 -11.90
CA ALA A 117 -19.51 -3.72 -12.40
C ALA A 117 -20.53 -3.84 -11.24
N SER A 118 -21.81 -3.59 -11.52
CA SER A 118 -22.85 -3.61 -10.48
C SER A 118 -23.06 -4.97 -9.80
N ASP A 119 -22.57 -6.05 -10.38
CA ASP A 119 -22.60 -7.41 -9.80
C ASP A 119 -21.35 -7.73 -8.96
N GLY A 120 -20.47 -6.76 -8.76
CA GLY A 120 -19.22 -6.90 -8.01
C GLY A 120 -18.04 -7.42 -8.81
N THR A 121 -18.24 -7.83 -10.07
CA THR A 121 -17.16 -8.29 -10.94
C THR A 121 -16.18 -7.15 -11.20
N SER A 122 -14.92 -7.32 -10.81
CA SER A 122 -13.87 -6.35 -11.12
C SER A 122 -13.19 -6.64 -12.46
N THR A 123 -12.59 -5.61 -13.05
CA THR A 123 -11.80 -5.69 -14.28
C THR A 123 -10.63 -4.74 -14.15
N ASP A 124 -9.43 -5.27 -14.34
CA ASP A 124 -8.22 -4.47 -14.44
C ASP A 124 -8.16 -3.83 -15.82
N VAL A 125 -7.88 -2.54 -15.86
CA VAL A 125 -7.71 -1.77 -17.09
C VAL A 125 -6.39 -1.02 -16.99
N ASN A 126 -5.50 -1.30 -17.95
CA ASN A 126 -4.23 -0.63 -18.10
C ASN A 126 -4.39 0.51 -19.11
N ILE A 127 -3.96 1.71 -18.75
CA ILE A 127 -4.08 2.92 -19.57
C ILE A 127 -2.71 3.58 -19.68
N ASP A 128 -2.22 3.73 -20.91
CA ASP A 128 -0.98 4.46 -21.18
C ASP A 128 -1.07 5.90 -20.63
N ALA A 129 -0.19 6.25 -19.69
CA ALA A 129 -0.27 7.51 -18.95
C ALA A 129 0.22 8.72 -19.77
N VAL A 130 0.69 8.51 -21.01
CA VAL A 130 1.12 9.55 -21.94
C VAL A 130 0.00 9.92 -22.92
N THR A 131 -0.73 8.93 -23.40
CA THR A 131 -1.74 9.05 -24.46
C THR A 131 -3.17 8.96 -23.93
N GLY A 132 -3.36 8.29 -22.79
CA GLY A 132 -4.67 8.04 -22.16
C GLY A 132 -5.48 6.97 -22.88
N LYS A 133 -4.82 6.11 -23.67
CA LYS A 133 -5.43 5.00 -24.39
C LYS A 133 -5.30 3.73 -23.56
N VAL A 134 -6.33 2.89 -23.61
CA VAL A 134 -6.29 1.54 -23.03
C VAL A 134 -5.21 0.73 -23.75
N SER A 135 -4.27 0.19 -22.98
CA SER A 135 -3.19 -0.72 -23.40
C SER A 135 -3.53 -2.18 -23.08
N GLY A 136 -4.39 -2.42 -22.08
CA GLY A 136 -4.86 -3.74 -21.70
C GLY A 136 -6.15 -3.68 -20.88
N SER A 137 -6.95 -4.75 -20.94
CA SER A 137 -8.14 -4.91 -20.09
C SER A 137 -8.37 -6.40 -19.83
N THR A 138 -8.45 -6.77 -18.55
CA THR A 138 -8.55 -8.16 -18.11
C THR A 138 -9.60 -8.30 -17.01
N THR A 139 -10.66 -9.06 -17.30
CA THR A 139 -11.62 -9.52 -16.31
C THR A 139 -11.28 -10.96 -15.92
N ASP A 140 -10.93 -11.20 -14.66
CA ASP A 140 -10.89 -12.57 -14.13
C ASP A 140 -12.32 -13.12 -14.06
N LYS A 141 -12.55 -14.27 -14.70
CA LYS A 141 -13.86 -14.92 -14.77
C LYS A 141 -14.15 -15.80 -13.56
N ASP A 142 -13.12 -16.14 -12.80
CA ASP A 142 -13.19 -17.07 -11.68
C ASP A 142 -13.22 -16.34 -10.32
N GLN A 143 -13.54 -15.04 -10.33
CA GLN A 143 -13.76 -14.25 -9.11
C GLN A 143 -14.86 -14.88 -8.25
N ASP A 144 -14.54 -15.15 -6.99
CA ASP A 144 -15.46 -15.78 -6.07
C ASP A 144 -16.57 -14.80 -5.61
N ALA A 145 -17.62 -15.37 -5.01
CA ALA A 145 -18.78 -14.58 -4.61
C ALA A 145 -18.48 -13.63 -3.45
N ASP A 146 -17.48 -13.95 -2.61
CA ASP A 146 -17.13 -13.15 -1.44
C ASP A 146 -16.35 -11.90 -1.87
N ASP A 147 -15.38 -12.04 -2.79
CA ASP A 147 -14.63 -10.93 -3.38
C ASP A 147 -15.57 -9.97 -4.13
N LYS A 148 -16.52 -10.49 -4.93
CA LYS A 148 -17.53 -9.65 -5.59
C LYS A 148 -18.41 -8.91 -4.59
N LYS A 149 -18.79 -9.58 -3.51
CA LYS A 149 -19.59 -8.98 -2.45
C LYS A 149 -18.81 -7.86 -1.76
N GLU A 150 -17.55 -8.08 -1.42
CA GLU A 150 -16.64 -7.08 -0.84
C GLU A 150 -16.59 -5.82 -1.72
N ASN A 151 -16.40 -6.00 -3.03
CA ASN A 151 -16.40 -4.89 -4.00
C ASN A 151 -17.72 -4.10 -3.99
N THR A 152 -18.87 -4.79 -3.98
CA THR A 152 -20.16 -4.11 -3.91
C THR A 152 -20.40 -3.40 -2.57
N ASP A 153 -19.94 -3.98 -1.46
CA ASP A 153 -20.08 -3.39 -0.14
C ASP A 153 -19.24 -2.11 -0.01
N LYS A 154 -17.98 -2.13 -0.49
CA LYS A 154 -17.11 -0.96 -0.56
C LYS A 154 -17.77 0.16 -1.38
N LEU A 155 -18.21 -0.15 -2.60
CA LEU A 155 -18.91 0.84 -3.45
C LEU A 155 -20.19 1.38 -2.81
N ALA A 156 -20.92 0.55 -2.06
CA ALA A 156 -22.12 0.99 -1.35
C ALA A 156 -21.80 1.87 -0.14
N ALA A 157 -20.69 1.62 0.56
CA ALA A 157 -20.23 2.42 1.69
C ALA A 157 -19.72 3.81 1.27
N ALA A 158 -19.08 3.92 0.11
CA ALA A 158 -18.61 5.18 -0.45
C ALA A 158 -19.76 6.15 -0.79
N LYS A 159 -19.92 7.20 0.01
CA LYS A 159 -20.88 8.29 -0.23
C LYS A 159 -20.25 9.51 -0.89
N ILE A 160 -18.93 9.65 -0.80
CA ILE A 160 -18.17 10.63 -1.57
C ILE A 160 -17.51 9.94 -2.76
N THR A 161 -17.28 10.69 -3.84
CA THR A 161 -16.58 10.23 -5.04
C THR A 161 -15.06 10.23 -4.84
N ALA A 162 -14.34 9.40 -5.59
CA ALA A 162 -12.87 9.44 -5.75
C ALA A 162 -12.33 10.87 -5.98
N VAL A 163 -12.98 11.65 -6.86
CA VAL A 163 -12.57 13.05 -7.16
C VAL A 163 -12.62 13.91 -5.92
N LYS A 164 -13.67 13.76 -5.10
CA LYS A 164 -13.82 14.53 -3.87
C LYS A 164 -12.78 14.16 -2.80
N ALA A 165 -12.42 12.88 -2.72
CA ALA A 165 -11.33 12.43 -1.85
C ALA A 165 -9.98 13.01 -2.32
N ALA A 166 -9.69 12.94 -3.62
CA ALA A 166 -8.48 13.51 -4.20
C ALA A 166 -8.38 15.04 -4.00
N GLU A 167 -9.48 15.77 -4.13
CA GLU A 167 -9.56 17.20 -3.79
C GLU A 167 -9.22 17.43 -2.31
N THR A 168 -9.79 16.62 -1.42
CA THR A 168 -9.56 16.73 0.03
C THR A 168 -8.07 16.52 0.37
N ALA A 169 -7.45 15.48 -0.21
CA ALA A 169 -6.01 15.22 -0.08
C ALA A 169 -5.16 16.38 -0.63
N THR A 170 -5.50 16.88 -1.82
CA THR A 170 -4.70 17.95 -2.48
C THR A 170 -4.93 19.35 -1.89
N ASP A 171 -6.02 19.56 -1.17
CA ASP A 171 -6.22 20.74 -0.31
C ASP A 171 -5.36 20.68 0.95
N ARG A 172 -5.17 19.48 1.51
CA ARG A 172 -4.30 19.23 2.65
C ARG A 172 -2.81 19.31 2.28
N LYS A 173 -2.42 18.76 1.13
CA LYS A 173 -1.04 18.72 0.62
C LYS A 173 -1.02 18.97 -0.89
N LYS A 174 -0.39 20.06 -1.32
CA LYS A 174 -0.27 20.36 -2.75
C LYS A 174 0.66 19.36 -3.43
N GLY A 175 0.20 18.72 -4.49
CA GLY A 175 1.00 17.74 -5.23
C GLY A 175 0.27 17.15 -6.43
N LYS A 176 0.81 16.03 -6.92
CA LYS A 176 0.23 15.20 -7.98
C LYS A 176 -0.35 13.94 -7.36
N VAL A 177 -1.61 13.64 -7.66
CA VAL A 177 -2.24 12.40 -7.22
C VAL A 177 -1.68 11.25 -8.06
N THR A 178 -1.17 10.21 -7.40
CA THR A 178 -0.58 9.03 -8.04
C THR A 178 -1.35 7.75 -7.74
N SER A 179 -2.22 7.75 -6.73
CA SER A 179 -3.18 6.67 -6.52
C SER A 179 -4.47 7.19 -5.87
N VAL A 180 -5.59 6.56 -6.21
CA VAL A 180 -6.88 6.71 -5.52
C VAL A 180 -7.56 5.34 -5.42
N ALA A 181 -7.61 4.78 -4.22
CA ALA A 181 -8.14 3.45 -3.95
C ALA A 181 -9.29 3.49 -2.93
N LEU A 182 -10.35 2.74 -3.16
CA LEU A 182 -11.39 2.49 -2.18
C LEU A 182 -11.03 1.22 -1.41
N ASP A 183 -10.65 1.38 -0.14
CA ASP A 183 -10.11 0.31 0.69
C ASP A 183 -10.74 0.28 2.07
N ASP A 184 -10.41 -0.73 2.87
CA ASP A 184 -10.74 -0.79 4.28
C ASP A 184 -9.56 -0.26 5.11
N SER A 185 -9.85 0.64 6.03
CA SER A 185 -8.89 1.04 7.05
C SER A 185 -8.67 -0.07 8.08
N ASP A 186 -7.61 0.03 8.88
CA ASP A 186 -7.27 -0.93 9.95
C ASP A 186 -8.41 -1.21 10.96
N ASN A 187 -9.38 -0.28 11.08
CA ASN A 187 -10.52 -0.42 11.98
C ASN A 187 -11.78 -0.99 11.30
N GLY A 188 -11.68 -1.39 10.03
CA GLY A 188 -12.77 -1.95 9.22
C GLY A 188 -13.75 -0.94 8.63
N SER A 189 -13.46 0.37 8.69
CA SER A 189 -14.24 1.38 7.97
C SER A 189 -13.71 1.59 6.55
N THR A 190 -14.61 1.75 5.58
CA THR A 190 -14.24 2.02 4.18
C THR A 190 -13.71 3.45 4.02
N VAL A 191 -12.56 3.58 3.39
CA VAL A 191 -11.84 4.83 3.14
C VAL A 191 -11.45 4.94 1.66
N TRP A 192 -11.35 6.17 1.18
CA TRP A 192 -10.54 6.47 0.02
C TRP A 192 -9.09 6.68 0.47
N SER A 193 -8.19 5.77 0.09
CA SER A 193 -6.75 5.98 0.18
C SER A 193 -6.29 6.81 -1.02
N VAL A 194 -5.57 7.91 -0.77
CA VAL A 194 -5.08 8.82 -1.82
C VAL A 194 -3.61 9.10 -1.62
N ASP A 195 -2.81 8.78 -2.63
CA ASP A 195 -1.38 9.12 -2.65
C ASP A 195 -1.13 10.41 -3.42
N VAL A 196 -0.43 11.34 -2.77
CA VAL A 196 -0.05 12.64 -3.32
C VAL A 196 1.46 12.82 -3.29
N VAL A 197 2.08 12.95 -4.46
CA VAL A 197 3.51 13.24 -4.60
C VAL A 197 3.76 14.74 -4.65
N THR A 198 4.66 15.23 -3.80
CA THR A 198 5.06 16.65 -3.77
C THR A 198 6.21 16.89 -4.77
N PRO A 199 6.04 17.64 -5.88
CA PRO A 199 7.07 17.72 -6.92
C PRO A 199 8.40 18.35 -6.50
N ALA A 200 8.40 19.13 -5.42
CA ALA A 200 9.61 19.78 -4.90
C ALA A 200 10.59 18.79 -4.24
N THR A 201 10.05 17.77 -3.56
CA THR A 201 10.84 16.78 -2.79
C THR A 201 10.71 15.38 -3.35
N TRP A 202 9.69 15.15 -4.18
CA TRP A 202 9.22 13.84 -4.65
C TRP A 202 8.63 12.96 -3.56
N ASP A 203 8.52 13.41 -2.31
CA ASP A 203 7.89 12.67 -1.21
C ASP A 203 6.44 12.32 -1.53
N LYS A 204 6.04 11.10 -1.17
CA LYS A 204 4.67 10.61 -1.27
C LYS A 204 3.97 10.83 0.06
N THR A 205 2.77 11.37 0.04
CA THR A 205 1.90 11.48 1.21
C THR A 205 0.63 10.71 0.95
N SER A 206 0.37 9.67 1.75
CA SER A 206 -0.83 8.84 1.71
C SER A 206 -1.86 9.38 2.69
N PHE A 207 -3.10 9.48 2.24
CA PHE A 207 -4.24 9.95 3.03
C PHE A 207 -5.33 8.89 3.07
N ASP A 208 -5.78 8.50 4.26
CA ASP A 208 -7.02 7.73 4.38
C ASP A 208 -8.16 8.71 4.67
N ILE A 209 -9.13 8.76 3.77
CA ILE A 209 -10.25 9.68 3.81
C ILE A 209 -11.53 8.87 3.97
N ASP A 210 -12.28 9.14 5.03
CA ASP A 210 -13.58 8.50 5.30
C ASP A 210 -14.47 8.56 4.05
N ALA A 211 -14.80 7.39 3.48
CA ALA A 211 -15.51 7.32 2.21
C ALA A 211 -16.98 7.78 2.33
N ALA A 212 -17.52 7.89 3.54
CA ALA A 212 -18.89 8.33 3.77
C ALA A 212 -19.00 9.86 3.95
N ASN A 213 -17.98 10.53 4.47
CA ASN A 213 -18.08 11.95 4.82
C ASN A 213 -16.89 12.84 4.41
N GLY A 214 -15.80 12.28 3.91
CA GLY A 214 -14.65 13.03 3.43
C GLY A 214 -13.72 13.59 4.50
N LYS A 215 -13.85 13.14 5.75
CA LYS A 215 -12.87 13.48 6.79
C LYS A 215 -11.57 12.72 6.56
N VAL A 216 -10.44 13.42 6.61
CA VAL A 216 -9.13 12.78 6.70
C VAL A 216 -9.03 12.06 8.04
N LEU A 217 -8.85 10.75 8.00
CA LEU A 217 -8.67 9.88 9.16
C LEU A 217 -7.19 9.65 9.47
N ASN A 218 -6.36 9.59 8.42
CA ASN A 218 -4.93 9.34 8.53
C ASN A 218 -4.15 10.14 7.47
N GLU A 219 -2.91 10.48 7.80
CA GLU A 219 -1.96 11.18 6.91
C GLU A 219 -0.56 10.63 7.20
N HIS A 220 0.05 9.97 6.23
CA HIS A 220 1.39 9.40 6.34
C HIS A 220 2.30 9.93 5.24
N VAL A 221 3.47 10.46 5.61
CA VAL A 221 4.47 10.93 4.64
C VAL A 221 5.57 9.88 4.57
N ASP A 222 5.63 9.21 3.42
CA ASP A 222 6.71 8.31 3.06
C ASP A 222 7.94 9.13 2.65
N LYS A 223 9.02 9.00 3.43
CA LYS A 223 10.29 9.73 3.24
C LYS A 223 11.45 8.78 2.95
N ASP A 224 11.13 7.51 2.75
CA ASP A 224 12.09 6.43 2.60
C ASP A 224 12.73 6.52 1.22
#